data_AF-A0AAV8W7J3-F1
#
_entry.id   AF-A0AAV8W7J3-F1
#
_cell.length_a   1.000
_cell.length_b   1.000
_cell.length_c   1.000
_cell.angle_alpha   90.00
_cell.angle_beta   90.00
_cell.angle_gamma   90.00
#
_symmetry.space_group_name_H-M   'P 1'
#
loop_
_entity.id
_entity.type
_entity.pdbx_description
1 polymer ?
#
loop_
_entity_poly.entity_id
_entity_poly.type
_entity_poly.pdbx_seq_one_letter_code
_entity_poly.pdbx_strand_id
1 'polypeptide(L)'
;FLVLIYAWNFKKNNWTVSAFPCGEPQPRVFYLEDLVDRDEWKLKYEPVLDNIKPQSTILYRCEFTGCCEDRETRCLPAKIEEVGVTFRNVTERVLYFQIQVKNHTTCACLSIDTSGKKNIK
;
A
#
# COMPACT_ATOMS: atom_id res chain seq x y z
N PHE A 1 -41.20 12.21 11.30
CA PHE A 1 -39.92 12.15 12.04
C PHE A 1 -38.93 11.15 11.46
N LEU A 2 -39.25 9.85 11.33
CA LEU A 2 -38.32 8.84 10.79
C LEU A 2 -37.80 9.14 9.36
N VAL A 3 -38.67 9.57 8.45
CA VAL A 3 -38.29 9.90 7.05
C VAL A 3 -37.20 10.99 6.99
N LEU A 4 -37.29 12.01 7.85
CA LEU A 4 -36.30 13.10 7.89
C LEU A 4 -34.94 12.61 8.41
N ILE A 5 -34.93 11.68 9.37
CA ILE A 5 -33.71 11.06 9.88
C ILE A 5 -33.02 10.25 8.77
N TYR A 6 -33.78 9.44 8.03
CA TYR A 6 -33.21 8.67 6.92
C TYR A 6 -32.69 9.56 5.79
N ALA A 7 -33.41 10.62 5.43
CA ALA A 7 -32.95 11.57 4.41
C ALA A 7 -31.63 12.26 4.82
N TRP A 8 -31.49 12.65 6.09
CA TRP A 8 -30.26 13.22 6.62
C TRP A 8 -29.10 12.21 6.61
N ASN A 9 -29.34 10.98 7.07
CA ASN A 9 -28.35 9.91 7.05
C ASN A 9 -27.88 9.58 5.63
N PHE A 10 -28.80 9.53 4.66
CA PHE A 10 -28.45 9.33 3.25
C PHE A 10 -27.56 10.45 2.73
N LYS A 11 -27.93 11.72 2.96
CA LYS A 11 -27.14 12.87 2.50
C LYS A 11 -25.75 12.87 3.13
N LYS A 12 -25.65 12.58 4.43
CA LYS A 12 -24.37 12.46 5.13
C LYS A 12 -23.51 11.36 4.53
N ASN A 13 -24.07 10.17 4.31
CA ASN A 13 -23.34 9.05 3.70
C ASN A 13 -22.85 9.37 2.28
N ASN A 14 -23.72 9.93 1.44
CA ASN A 14 -23.36 10.31 0.08
C ASN A 14 -22.24 11.37 0.05
N TRP A 15 -22.28 12.32 0.98
CA TRP A 15 -21.20 13.30 1.14
C TRP A 15 -19.89 12.63 1.59
N THR A 16 -19.92 11.73 2.57
CA THR A 16 -18.70 11.00 3.00
C THR A 16 -18.04 10.23 1.86
N VAL A 17 -18.83 9.56 1.02
CA VAL A 17 -18.30 8.79 -0.12
C VAL A 17 -17.68 9.72 -1.17
N SER A 18 -18.37 10.82 -1.51
CA SER A 18 -17.86 11.80 -2.49
C SER A 18 -16.66 12.60 -1.97
N ALA A 19 -16.51 12.75 -0.65
CA ALA A 19 -15.36 13.39 -0.02
C ALA A 19 -14.11 12.50 0.04
N PHE A 20 -14.20 11.24 -0.39
CA PHE A 20 -13.08 10.29 -0.37
C PHE A 20 -12.78 9.72 -1.77
N PRO A 21 -12.42 10.57 -2.75
CA PRO A 21 -12.15 10.12 -4.12
C PRO A 21 -10.82 9.37 -4.23
N CYS A 22 -10.75 8.42 -5.16
CA CYS A 22 -9.48 7.85 -5.59
C CYS A 22 -8.59 8.92 -6.24
N GLY A 23 -7.29 8.97 -5.88
CA GLY A 23 -6.34 9.87 -6.54
C GLY A 23 -4.93 9.81 -5.98
N GLU A 24 -4.75 10.25 -4.73
CA GLU A 24 -3.43 10.37 -4.11
C GLU A 24 -3.07 9.15 -3.25
N PRO A 25 -2.03 8.37 -3.62
CA PRO A 25 -1.56 7.25 -2.81
C PRO A 25 -1.38 7.63 -1.33
N GLN A 26 -1.77 6.74 -0.43
CA GLN A 26 -1.62 6.96 1.01
C GLN A 26 -0.36 6.26 1.54
N PRO A 27 0.34 6.86 2.51
CA PRO A 27 1.50 6.24 3.15
C PRO A 27 1.06 5.04 4.00
N ARG A 28 1.75 3.91 3.85
CA ARG A 28 1.53 2.68 4.60
C ARG A 28 2.85 2.13 5.11
N VAL A 29 2.81 1.53 6.30
CA VAL A 29 3.97 0.83 6.88
C VAL A 29 4.07 -0.55 6.25
N PHE A 30 5.28 -0.91 5.82
CA PHE A 30 5.64 -2.24 5.36
C PHE A 30 6.81 -2.74 6.20
N TYR A 31 6.69 -3.94 6.75
CA TYR A 31 7.77 -4.61 7.45
C TYR A 31 8.71 -5.27 6.44
N LEU A 32 9.95 -5.54 6.84
CA LEU A 32 10.92 -6.23 5.99
C LEU A 32 10.37 -7.56 5.43
N GLU A 33 9.59 -8.29 6.22
CA GLU A 33 8.91 -9.52 5.81
C GLU A 33 7.97 -9.31 4.61
N ASP A 34 7.31 -8.15 4.54
CA ASP A 34 6.37 -7.82 3.46
C ASP A 34 7.08 -7.46 2.14
N LEU A 35 8.38 -7.18 2.19
CA LEU A 35 9.15 -6.66 1.05
C LEU A 35 9.94 -7.73 0.29
N VAL A 36 9.96 -8.96 0.80
CA VAL A 36 10.77 -10.05 0.25
C VAL A 36 9.95 -11.31 0.08
N ASP A 37 10.37 -12.19 -0.82
CA ASP A 37 9.72 -13.48 -0.98
C ASP A 37 9.86 -14.32 0.31
N ARG A 38 8.86 -15.16 0.59
CA ARG A 38 8.78 -15.98 1.82
C ARG A 38 10.04 -16.80 2.09
N ASP A 39 10.66 -17.35 1.05
CA ASP A 39 11.86 -18.18 1.19
C ASP A 39 13.08 -17.33 1.54
N GLU A 40 13.21 -16.12 0.97
CA GLU A 40 14.27 -15.18 1.33
C GLU A 40 14.09 -14.70 2.77
N TRP A 41 12.85 -14.40 3.19
CA TRP A 41 12.55 -14.05 4.58
C TRP A 41 13.08 -15.08 5.57
N LYS A 42 12.63 -16.34 5.43
CA LYS A 42 12.97 -17.43 6.37
C LYS A 42 14.46 -17.75 6.42
N LEU A 43 15.13 -17.73 5.26
CA LEU A 43 16.52 -18.16 5.17
C LEU A 43 17.51 -17.04 5.54
N LYS A 44 17.19 -15.79 5.20
CA LYS A 44 18.17 -14.69 5.22
C LYS A 44 17.91 -13.66 6.31
N TYR A 45 16.65 -13.34 6.60
CA TYR A 45 16.31 -12.18 7.43
C TYR A 45 15.72 -12.55 8.78
N GLU A 46 14.80 -13.52 8.84
CA GLU A 46 14.15 -13.97 10.07
C GLU A 46 15.16 -14.33 11.18
N PRO A 47 16.24 -15.10 10.92
CA PRO A 47 17.19 -15.49 11.97
C PRO A 47 18.03 -14.34 12.55
N VAL A 48 18.06 -13.19 11.87
CA VAL A 48 18.90 -12.03 12.23
C VAL A 48 18.09 -10.73 12.36
N LEU A 49 16.75 -10.84 12.44
CA LEU A 49 15.84 -9.70 12.40
C LEU A 49 16.12 -8.65 13.48
N ASP A 50 16.55 -9.09 14.67
CA ASP A 50 16.87 -8.20 15.79
C ASP A 50 18.04 -7.26 15.49
N ASN A 51 18.96 -7.73 14.64
CA ASN A 51 20.14 -6.98 14.19
C ASN A 51 19.84 -6.04 13.02
N ILE A 52 18.67 -6.19 12.38
CA ILE A 52 18.30 -5.38 11.22
C ILE A 52 17.54 -4.12 11.65
N LYS A 53 17.96 -2.95 11.13
CA LYS A 53 17.29 -1.66 11.32
C LYS A 53 17.21 -0.84 10.01
N PRO A 54 16.15 -0.05 9.79
CA PRO A 54 14.86 -0.16 10.49
C PRO A 54 14.21 -1.54 10.21
N GLN A 55 13.20 -1.95 10.98
CA GLN A 55 12.46 -3.20 10.69
C GLN A 55 11.30 -2.98 9.71
N SER A 56 11.04 -1.72 9.37
CA SER A 56 9.96 -1.31 8.48
C SER A 56 10.36 -0.08 7.68
N THR A 57 9.57 0.19 6.65
CA THR A 57 9.65 1.37 5.81
C THR A 57 8.24 1.90 5.51
N ILE A 58 8.16 3.09 4.94
CA ILE A 58 6.90 3.68 4.49
C ILE A 58 6.89 3.65 2.96
N LEU A 59 5.83 3.07 2.39
CA LEU A 59 5.57 3.10 0.95
C LEU A 59 4.19 3.69 0.68
N TYR A 60 4.07 4.37 -0.45
CA TYR A 60 2.83 4.93 -0.94
C TYR A 60 2.06 3.89 -1.75
N ARG A 61 0.77 3.76 -1.42
CA ARG A 61 -0.11 2.69 -1.91
C ARG A 61 -1.49 3.22 -2.25
N CYS A 62 -2.12 2.62 -3.27
CA CYS A 62 -3.44 3.05 -3.77
C CYS A 62 -4.59 2.30 -3.09
N GLU A 63 -4.25 1.18 -2.47
CA GLU A 63 -5.11 0.34 -1.68
C GLU A 63 -5.76 1.17 -0.57
N PHE A 64 -7.09 1.19 -0.57
CA PHE A 64 -7.91 1.92 0.40
C PHE A 64 -7.66 3.44 0.43
N THR A 65 -7.22 4.02 -0.69
CA THR A 65 -7.01 5.47 -0.82
C THR A 65 -8.30 6.24 -1.09
N GLY A 66 -9.27 5.62 -1.77
CA GLY A 66 -10.49 6.30 -2.18
C GLY A 66 -11.52 5.37 -2.79
N CYS A 67 -12.71 5.92 -3.02
CA CYS A 67 -13.83 5.26 -3.67
C CYS A 67 -13.84 5.56 -5.17
N CYS A 68 -14.39 4.62 -5.93
CA CYS A 68 -14.73 4.78 -7.33
C CYS A 68 -16.26 4.77 -7.47
N GLU A 69 -16.80 5.59 -8.36
CA GLU A 69 -18.24 5.67 -8.61
C GLU A 69 -18.76 4.41 -9.31
N ASP A 70 -17.97 3.88 -10.25
CA ASP A 70 -18.27 2.66 -10.97
C ASP A 70 -17.89 1.42 -10.15
N ARG A 71 -18.87 0.51 -9.98
CA ARG A 71 -18.75 -0.74 -9.24
C ARG A 71 -17.78 -1.74 -9.87
N GLU A 72 -17.51 -1.61 -11.17
CA GLU A 72 -16.58 -2.49 -11.91
C GLU A 72 -15.13 -2.00 -11.83
N THR A 73 -14.91 -0.83 -11.24
CA THR A 73 -13.59 -0.22 -11.09
C THR A 73 -13.11 -0.25 -9.64
N ARG A 74 -11.79 -0.22 -9.48
CA ARG A 74 -11.13 -0.12 -8.16
C ARG A 74 -10.04 0.93 -8.22
N CYS A 75 -9.77 1.53 -7.06
CA CYS A 75 -8.67 2.47 -6.92
C CYS A 75 -7.34 1.69 -6.98
N LEU A 76 -6.66 1.81 -8.11
CA LEU A 76 -5.47 1.04 -8.46
C LEU A 76 -4.34 1.99 -8.89
N PRO A 77 -3.07 1.57 -8.82
CA PRO A 77 -1.96 2.39 -9.26
C PRO A 77 -2.04 2.68 -10.76
N ALA A 78 -2.13 3.97 -11.10
CA ALA A 78 -2.00 4.44 -12.48
C ALA A 78 -0.54 4.69 -12.86
N LYS A 79 0.30 5.05 -11.87
CA LYS A 79 1.75 5.21 -12.03
C LYS A 79 2.48 4.63 -10.83
N ILE A 80 3.60 3.98 -11.13
CA ILE A 80 4.47 3.31 -10.18
C ILE A 80 5.89 3.75 -10.47
N GLU A 81 6.66 3.93 -9.41
CA GLU A 81 8.11 4.12 -9.44
C GLU A 81 8.78 2.97 -8.69
N GLU A 82 9.93 2.52 -9.15
CA GLU A 82 10.74 1.54 -8.41
C GLU A 82 11.78 2.29 -7.57
N VAL A 83 11.76 2.06 -6.27
CA VAL A 83 12.62 2.73 -5.30
C VAL A 83 13.38 1.70 -4.48
N GLY A 84 14.63 1.98 -4.17
CA GLY A 84 15.44 1.09 -3.34
C GLY A 84 15.43 1.51 -1.87
N VAL A 85 14.84 0.69 -1.00
CA VAL A 85 14.81 0.91 0.45
C VAL A 85 16.04 0.28 1.08
N THR A 86 16.77 1.05 1.88
CA THR A 86 18.03 0.61 2.48
C THR A 86 17.84 0.22 3.95
N PHE A 87 18.42 -0.92 4.30
CA PHE A 87 18.45 -1.49 5.64
C PHE A 87 19.91 -1.66 6.07
N ARG A 88 20.15 -1.64 7.39
CA ARG A 88 21.43 -2.04 7.97
C ARG A 88 21.25 -3.30 8.82
N ASN A 89 22.22 -4.20 8.76
CA ASN A 89 22.37 -5.33 9.66
C ASN A 89 23.60 -5.08 10.54
N VAL A 90 23.40 -5.06 11.86
CA VAL A 90 24.44 -4.81 12.86
C VAL A 90 24.76 -6.11 13.58
N THR A 91 25.79 -6.81 13.10
CA THR A 91 26.38 -7.97 13.79
C THR A 91 27.72 -7.53 14.40
N GLU A 92 28.79 -8.32 14.26
CA GLU A 92 30.17 -7.90 14.55
C GLU A 92 30.63 -6.76 13.61
N ARG A 93 29.96 -6.58 12.46
CA ARG A 93 30.17 -5.49 11.50
C ARG A 93 28.84 -4.90 11.06
N VAL A 94 28.85 -3.65 10.63
CA VAL A 94 27.68 -3.00 10.02
C VAL A 94 27.69 -3.29 8.52
N LEU A 95 26.63 -3.92 8.03
CA LEU A 95 26.40 -4.16 6.61
C LEU A 95 25.14 -3.43 6.16
N TYR A 96 25.20 -2.76 5.02
CA TYR A 96 24.03 -2.14 4.39
C TYR A 96 23.57 -2.98 3.20
N PHE A 97 22.26 -3.10 3.03
CA PHE A 97 21.66 -3.77 1.89
C PHE A 97 20.40 -3.04 1.45
N GLN A 98 20.05 -3.16 0.18
CA GLN A 98 18.94 -2.46 -0.44
C GLN A 98 17.95 -3.47 -1.03
N ILE A 99 16.66 -3.18 -0.88
CA ILE A 99 15.56 -3.94 -1.49
C ILE A 99 14.84 -3.01 -2.45
N GLN A 100 14.70 -3.44 -3.71
CA GLN A 100 13.91 -2.71 -4.71
C GLN A 100 12.43 -2.99 -4.49
N VAL A 101 11.65 -1.92 -4.36
CA VAL A 101 10.22 -2.00 -4.10
C VAL A 101 9.47 -1.02 -4.99
N LYS A 102 8.23 -1.36 -5.32
CA LYS A 102 7.33 -0.46 -6.05
C LYS A 102 6.80 0.61 -5.09
N ASN A 103 6.69 1.85 -5.53
CA ASN A 103 6.07 2.96 -4.83
C ASN A 103 5.01 3.57 -5.75
N HIS A 104 3.76 3.67 -5.32
CA HIS A 104 2.71 4.23 -6.16
C HIS A 104 2.81 5.76 -6.11
N THR A 105 2.74 6.42 -7.27
CA THR A 105 2.85 7.88 -7.36
C THR A 105 1.52 8.55 -7.74
N THR A 106 0.63 7.84 -8.42
CA THR A 106 -0.75 8.28 -8.70
C THR A 106 -1.70 7.09 -8.76
N CYS A 107 -2.95 7.27 -8.30
CA CYS A 107 -4.01 6.28 -8.36
C CYS A 107 -5.12 6.70 -9.34
N ALA A 108 -5.81 5.72 -9.91
CA ALA A 108 -7.01 5.96 -10.70
C ALA A 108 -8.02 4.83 -10.52
N CYS A 109 -9.28 5.09 -10.88
CA CYS A 109 -10.31 4.07 -10.97
C CYS A 109 -10.10 3.26 -12.25
N LEU A 110 -9.59 2.04 -12.09
CA LEU A 110 -9.28 1.14 -13.21
C LEU A 110 -10.11 -0.14 -13.10
N SER A 111 -10.47 -0.73 -14.25
CA SER A 111 -11.19 -1.99 -14.31
C SER A 111 -10.34 -3.15 -13.78
N ILE A 112 -10.95 -4.01 -12.98
CA ILE A 112 -10.27 -5.12 -12.28
C ILE A 112 -9.60 -6.10 -13.27
N ASP A 113 -10.17 -6.25 -14.47
CA ASP A 113 -9.71 -7.19 -15.49
C ASP A 113 -8.33 -6.85 -16.11
N THR A 114 -7.84 -5.62 -15.97
CA THR A 114 -6.60 -5.18 -16.64
C THR A 114 -5.36 -5.22 -15.75
N SER A 115 -5.48 -5.41 -14.43
CA SER A 115 -4.36 -5.06 -13.53
C SER A 115 -4.13 -6.01 -12.34
N GLY A 116 -5.08 -6.89 -12.00
CA GLY A 116 -5.08 -7.62 -10.73
C GLY A 116 -4.23 -8.90 -10.65
N LYS A 117 -3.68 -9.42 -11.75
CA LYS A 117 -2.98 -10.73 -11.75
C LYS A 117 -1.46 -10.68 -11.89
N LYS A 118 -0.82 -9.49 -11.91
CA LYS A 118 0.63 -9.42 -12.21
C LYS A 118 1.48 -8.51 -11.31
N ASN A 119 0.93 -7.93 -10.26
CA ASN A 119 1.66 -6.93 -9.44
C ASN A 119 1.84 -7.30 -7.96
N ILE A 120 1.71 -8.58 -7.61
CA ILE A 120 2.25 -9.11 -6.35
C ILE A 120 3.63 -9.68 -6.66
N LYS A 121 4.59 -8.79 -6.93
CA LYS A 121 6.05 -8.93 -6.81
C LYS A 121 6.63 -7.53 -6.96
#